data_AF-A0A940DGM5-F1
#
_entry.id   AF-A0A940DGM5-F1
#
_cell.length_a   1.000
_cell.length_b   1.000
_cell.length_c   1.000
_cell.angle_alpha   90.00
_cell.angle_beta   90.00
_cell.angle_gamma   90.00
#
_symmetry.space_group_name_H-M   'P 1'
#
loop_
_entity.id
_entity.type
_entity.pdbx_description
1 polymer ?
#
loop_
_entity_poly.entity_id
_entity_poly.type
_entity_poly.pdbx_seq_one_letter_code
_entity_poly.pdbx_strand_id
1 'polypeptide(L)'
;MFEGNMIIQSAVSAFNNAALVAPAFLWWAVLALPLFVLVYFCGGAFLQRVGWNKQNIASHVAIWAIALTAVWVVLFGGNYAVLRDAETVLPFVVAAIVFVAAVFLGAYSRKVKLPQFRGASWKQKIGIAAVWVAVLAVVGLSDVHTWWGPILQIGAFVSGILIGRVTRCDKFLVMGTTLVFGGTTTAILMQPEFFRFGQLGALGPVHLGALILVAAAIAGTVALRVVRPRGIIRNSAYIKLKWLARIMSVLCVALFVLTESVVVFLGMMLMFFAWFALSVVHAKTIPADVCARVFSIMLVMFGVITVMPAVGSLGILYWISLPQTRTWEQIKFLL
;
A
#
# COMPACT_ATOMS: atom_id res chain seq x y z
N MET A 1 22.97 19.55 -32.80
CA MET A 1 21.69 20.27 -32.97
C MET A 1 20.68 19.30 -33.56
N PHE A 2 19.98 18.57 -32.70
CA PHE A 2 18.72 17.93 -33.07
C PHE A 2 17.67 18.74 -32.33
N GLU A 3 16.93 19.54 -33.08
CA GLU A 3 15.81 20.32 -32.57
C GLU A 3 14.79 19.36 -31.97
N GLY A 4 14.63 19.51 -30.66
CA GLY A 4 13.66 18.77 -29.89
C GLY A 4 12.27 19.19 -30.31
N ASN A 5 11.69 18.40 -31.22
CA ASN A 5 10.25 18.17 -31.19
C ASN A 5 9.92 17.45 -29.88
N MET A 6 9.92 18.20 -28.77
CA MET A 6 9.05 17.91 -27.65
C MET A 6 7.67 17.86 -28.27
N ILE A 7 7.15 16.65 -28.48
CA ILE A 7 5.72 16.45 -28.59
C ILE A 7 5.20 16.92 -27.24
N ILE A 8 4.83 18.20 -27.17
CA ILE A 8 3.92 18.72 -26.18
C ILE A 8 2.68 17.88 -26.41
N GLN A 9 2.56 16.75 -25.69
CA GLN A 9 1.28 16.10 -25.53
C GLN A 9 0.37 17.20 -25.04
N SER A 10 -0.47 17.72 -25.92
CA SER A 10 -1.38 18.80 -25.57
C SER A 10 -2.14 18.33 -24.33
N ALA A 11 -2.49 19.27 -23.45
CA ALA A 11 -3.29 18.95 -22.27
C ALA A 11 -4.52 18.08 -22.65
N VAL A 12 -5.05 18.26 -23.87
CA VAL A 12 -6.14 17.48 -24.48
C VAL A 12 -5.74 16.03 -24.84
N SER A 13 -4.52 15.78 -25.33
CA SER A 13 -4.02 14.42 -25.60
C SER A 13 -3.74 13.64 -24.31
N ALA A 14 -3.16 14.29 -23.30
CA ALA A 14 -3.00 13.71 -21.97
C ALA A 14 -4.36 13.48 -21.29
N PHE A 15 -5.32 14.40 -21.50
CA PHE A 15 -6.72 14.28 -21.05
C PHE A 15 -7.42 13.06 -21.66
N ASN A 16 -7.32 12.85 -22.98
CA ASN A 16 -7.92 11.68 -23.63
C ASN A 16 -7.29 10.37 -23.14
N ASN A 17 -5.97 10.33 -22.92
CA ASN A 17 -5.32 9.13 -22.40
C ASN A 17 -5.70 8.85 -20.93
N ALA A 18 -5.76 9.86 -20.06
CA ALA A 18 -6.19 9.69 -18.67
C ALA A 18 -7.69 9.31 -18.57
N ALA A 19 -8.54 9.93 -19.40
CA ALA A 19 -9.97 9.63 -19.50
C ALA A 19 -10.26 8.24 -20.11
N LEU A 20 -9.33 7.66 -20.91
CA LEU A 20 -9.41 6.27 -21.36
C LEU A 20 -8.99 5.27 -20.27
N VAL A 21 -8.12 5.68 -19.34
CA VAL A 21 -7.60 4.81 -18.27
C VAL A 21 -8.52 4.80 -17.04
N ALA A 22 -9.24 5.88 -16.72
CA ALA A 22 -10.19 5.91 -15.59
C ALA A 22 -11.35 4.87 -15.70
N PRO A 23 -11.97 4.63 -16.87
CA PRO A 23 -12.89 3.52 -17.09
C PRO A 23 -12.19 2.17 -16.88
N ALA A 24 -10.92 2.05 -17.28
CA ALA A 24 -10.18 0.80 -17.11
C ALA A 24 -10.08 0.44 -15.62
N PHE A 25 -9.72 1.36 -14.72
CA PHE A 25 -9.66 1.09 -13.26
C PHE A 25 -10.94 0.45 -12.72
N LEU A 26 -12.11 1.04 -13.06
CA LEU A 26 -13.41 0.49 -12.66
C LEU A 26 -13.69 -0.86 -13.31
N TRP A 27 -13.45 -1.01 -14.61
CA TRP A 27 -13.69 -2.26 -15.32
C TRP A 27 -12.78 -3.39 -14.83
N TRP A 28 -11.51 -3.12 -14.55
CA TRP A 28 -10.60 -4.09 -13.96
C TRP A 28 -11.05 -4.51 -12.55
N ALA A 29 -11.55 -3.59 -11.74
CA ALA A 29 -12.12 -3.92 -10.43
C ALA A 29 -13.38 -4.80 -10.55
N VAL A 30 -14.27 -4.50 -11.51
CA VAL A 30 -15.45 -5.32 -11.81
C VAL A 30 -15.06 -6.69 -12.36
N LEU A 31 -14.09 -6.75 -13.27
CA LEU A 31 -13.55 -7.99 -13.85
C LEU A 31 -12.76 -8.82 -12.84
N ALA A 32 -12.31 -8.23 -11.74
CA ALA A 32 -11.71 -8.95 -10.61
C ALA A 32 -12.75 -9.63 -9.71
N LEU A 33 -14.04 -9.25 -9.77
CA LEU A 33 -15.08 -9.84 -8.92
C LEU A 33 -15.22 -11.36 -9.08
N PRO A 34 -15.24 -11.95 -10.30
CA PRO A 34 -15.26 -13.40 -10.46
C PRO A 34 -14.05 -14.07 -9.80
N LEU A 35 -12.86 -13.47 -9.87
CA LEU A 35 -11.68 -13.97 -9.17
C LEU A 35 -11.86 -13.90 -7.65
N PHE A 36 -12.39 -12.80 -7.12
CA PHE A 36 -12.67 -12.66 -5.70
C PHE A 36 -13.68 -13.69 -5.19
N VAL A 37 -14.73 -13.94 -5.98
CA VAL A 37 -15.72 -14.98 -5.70
C VAL A 37 -15.08 -16.37 -5.70
N LEU A 38 -14.27 -16.67 -6.72
CA LEU A 38 -13.57 -17.96 -6.80
C LEU A 38 -12.61 -18.15 -5.63
N VAL A 39 -11.85 -17.12 -5.26
CA VAL A 39 -10.97 -17.15 -4.09
C VAL A 39 -11.77 -17.29 -2.79
N TYR A 40 -12.95 -16.69 -2.71
CA TYR A 40 -13.84 -16.84 -1.56
C TYR A 40 -14.31 -18.29 -1.35
N PHE A 41 -14.74 -18.96 -2.43
CA PHE A 41 -15.24 -20.33 -2.35
C PHE A 41 -14.13 -21.39 -2.33
N CYS A 42 -13.06 -21.20 -3.10
CA CYS A 42 -11.97 -22.18 -3.23
C CYS A 42 -10.78 -21.92 -2.30
N GLY A 43 -10.80 -20.81 -1.54
CA GLY A 43 -9.66 -20.36 -0.73
C GLY A 43 -9.21 -21.39 0.31
N GLY A 44 -10.14 -22.11 0.93
CA GLY A 44 -9.80 -23.17 1.89
C GLY A 44 -8.96 -24.30 1.28
N ALA A 45 -9.34 -24.77 0.07
CA ALA A 45 -8.58 -25.79 -0.66
C ALA A 45 -7.21 -25.27 -1.11
N PHE A 46 -7.13 -24.00 -1.51
CA PHE A 46 -5.86 -23.36 -1.86
C PHE A 46 -4.90 -23.30 -0.65
N LEU A 47 -5.38 -22.83 0.51
CA LEU A 47 -4.58 -22.74 1.73
C LEU A 47 -4.04 -24.11 2.15
N GLN A 48 -4.85 -25.16 2.04
CA GLN A 48 -4.43 -26.54 2.33
C GLN A 48 -3.31 -27.01 1.38
N ARG A 49 -3.45 -26.78 0.08
CA ARG A 49 -2.45 -27.21 -0.93
C ARG A 49 -1.12 -26.48 -0.81
N VAL A 50 -1.16 -25.18 -0.51
CA VAL A 50 0.06 -24.36 -0.34
C VAL A 50 0.67 -24.56 1.06
N GLY A 51 -0.05 -25.20 1.99
CA GLY A 51 0.41 -25.44 3.35
C GLY A 51 0.37 -24.20 4.24
N TRP A 52 -0.47 -23.21 3.90
CA TRP A 52 -0.68 -22.02 4.73
C TRP A 52 -1.72 -22.33 5.80
N ASN A 53 -1.35 -22.10 7.05
CA ASN A 53 -2.14 -22.40 8.24
C ASN A 53 -2.27 -21.16 9.14
N LYS A 54 -3.05 -21.27 10.22
CA LYS A 54 -3.31 -20.16 11.15
C LYS A 54 -2.04 -19.52 11.74
N GLN A 55 -0.93 -20.26 11.82
CA GLN A 55 0.31 -19.78 12.42
C GLN A 55 1.16 -18.96 11.45
N ASN A 56 1.13 -19.27 10.15
CA ASN A 56 2.03 -18.66 9.17
C ASN A 56 1.31 -17.73 8.17
N ILE A 57 -0.01 -17.85 8.01
CA ILE A 57 -0.75 -17.16 6.93
C ILE A 57 -0.59 -15.64 6.96
N ALA A 58 -0.64 -15.01 8.14
CA ALA A 58 -0.48 -13.57 8.27
C ALA A 58 0.87 -13.07 7.72
N SER A 59 1.94 -13.83 7.98
CA SER A 59 3.29 -13.49 7.51
C SER A 59 3.44 -13.70 6.00
N HIS A 60 2.85 -14.77 5.46
CA HIS A 60 2.89 -15.07 4.04
C HIS A 60 2.06 -14.07 3.22
N VAL A 61 0.86 -13.75 3.68
CA VAL A 61 0.01 -12.73 3.06
C VAL A 61 0.71 -11.37 3.08
N ALA A 62 1.28 -10.97 4.22
CA ALA A 62 1.98 -9.70 4.36
C ALA A 62 3.20 -9.60 3.42
N ILE A 63 4.04 -10.64 3.35
CA ILE A 63 5.23 -10.61 2.49
C ILE A 63 4.87 -10.63 1.00
N TRP A 64 3.87 -11.42 0.60
CA TRP A 64 3.41 -11.43 -0.79
C TRP A 64 2.77 -10.10 -1.18
N ALA A 65 1.99 -9.49 -0.29
CA ALA A 65 1.43 -8.17 -0.51
C ALA A 65 2.55 -7.12 -0.70
N ILE A 66 3.58 -7.14 0.14
CA ILE A 66 4.75 -6.25 -0.01
C ILE A 66 5.48 -6.52 -1.32
N ALA A 67 5.74 -7.78 -1.67
CA ALA A 67 6.45 -8.16 -2.89
C ALA A 67 5.71 -7.71 -4.14
N LEU A 68 4.40 -8.00 -4.22
CA LEU A 68 3.55 -7.58 -5.33
C LEU A 68 3.49 -6.05 -5.42
N THR A 69 3.38 -5.36 -4.29
CA THR A 69 3.34 -3.89 -4.28
C THR A 69 4.68 -3.30 -4.71
N ALA A 70 5.81 -3.88 -4.28
CA ALA A 70 7.13 -3.45 -4.75
C ALA A 70 7.29 -3.63 -6.25
N VAL A 71 6.88 -4.78 -6.79
CA VAL A 71 6.88 -5.04 -8.24
C VAL A 71 5.97 -4.05 -8.95
N TRP A 72 4.77 -3.79 -8.43
CA TRP A 72 3.85 -2.80 -8.99
C TRP A 72 4.48 -1.41 -9.00
N VAL A 73 5.01 -0.93 -7.88
CA VAL A 73 5.65 0.40 -7.78
C VAL A 73 6.84 0.53 -8.75
N VAL A 74 7.64 -0.53 -8.91
CA VAL A 74 8.78 -0.54 -9.84
C VAL A 74 8.30 -0.54 -11.30
N LEU A 75 7.31 -1.37 -11.65
CA LEU A 75 6.83 -1.49 -13.04
C LEU A 75 5.96 -0.31 -13.46
N PHE A 76 5.12 0.22 -12.57
CA PHE A 76 4.36 1.45 -12.79
C PHE A 76 5.23 2.71 -12.62
N GLY A 77 6.44 2.58 -12.08
CA GLY A 77 7.46 3.61 -11.92
C GLY A 77 7.71 4.47 -13.17
N GLY A 78 7.57 3.86 -14.35
CA GLY A 78 7.71 4.54 -15.64
C GLY A 78 6.59 5.54 -15.96
N ASN A 79 5.37 5.32 -15.46
CA ASN A 79 4.19 6.18 -15.74
C ASN A 79 4.19 7.51 -14.96
N TYR A 80 5.08 7.67 -13.98
CA TYR A 80 5.25 8.94 -13.25
C TYR A 80 6.07 9.99 -14.03
N ALA A 81 6.43 9.69 -15.30
CA ALA A 81 7.19 10.54 -16.21
C ALA A 81 6.67 11.97 -16.32
N VAL A 82 5.34 12.12 -16.36
CA VAL A 82 4.66 13.39 -16.67
C VAL A 82 4.75 14.41 -15.51
N LEU A 83 5.24 13.99 -14.34
CA LEU A 83 5.53 14.87 -13.19
C LEU A 83 7.01 15.18 -12.99
N ARG A 84 7.92 14.52 -13.70
CA ARG A 84 9.35 14.55 -13.39
C ARG A 84 10.10 15.66 -14.11
N ASP A 85 9.49 16.85 -14.18
CA ASP A 85 10.30 18.06 -14.25
C ASP A 85 11.14 18.11 -12.95
N ALA A 86 12.41 18.53 -13.06
CA ALA A 86 13.48 18.32 -12.09
C ALA A 86 13.26 18.86 -10.65
N GLU A 87 12.10 19.46 -10.37
CA GLU A 87 11.72 20.09 -9.10
C GLU A 87 10.82 19.24 -8.19
N THR A 88 10.41 18.03 -8.60
CA THR A 88 9.45 17.23 -7.82
C THR A 88 10.09 16.28 -6.79
N VAL A 89 9.47 16.16 -5.61
CA VAL A 89 9.91 15.27 -4.50
C VAL A 89 9.50 13.81 -4.75
N LEU A 90 8.68 13.54 -5.77
CA LEU A 90 8.08 12.24 -6.04
C LEU A 90 9.09 11.09 -6.26
N PRO A 91 10.22 11.27 -6.98
CA PRO A 91 11.25 10.23 -7.08
C PRO A 91 11.78 9.78 -5.71
N PHE A 92 11.95 10.70 -4.76
CA PHE A 92 12.39 10.39 -3.40
C PHE A 92 11.32 9.64 -2.61
N VAL A 93 10.04 9.99 -2.79
CA VAL A 93 8.92 9.27 -2.16
C VAL A 93 8.85 7.83 -2.67
N VAL A 94 8.94 7.63 -3.99
CA VAL A 94 8.95 6.29 -4.60
C VAL A 94 10.17 5.50 -4.13
N ALA A 95 11.36 6.11 -4.12
CA ALA A 95 12.57 5.47 -3.61
C ALA A 95 12.43 5.09 -2.13
N ALA A 96 11.79 5.91 -1.30
CA ALA A 96 11.50 5.59 0.09
C ALA A 96 10.55 4.39 0.23
N ILE A 97 9.51 4.31 -0.61
CA ILE A 97 8.59 3.15 -0.63
C ILE A 97 9.34 1.88 -1.05
N VAL A 98 10.13 1.95 -2.12
CA VAL A 98 10.97 0.84 -2.60
C VAL A 98 11.95 0.40 -1.52
N PHE A 99 12.61 1.36 -0.85
CA PHE A 99 13.51 1.09 0.27
C PHE A 99 12.79 0.35 1.40
N VAL A 100 11.66 0.87 1.89
CA VAL A 100 10.91 0.26 3.00
C VAL A 100 10.42 -1.14 2.60
N ALA A 101 9.87 -1.32 1.40
CA ALA A 101 9.46 -2.62 0.91
C ALA A 101 10.66 -3.60 0.84
N ALA A 102 11.79 -3.13 0.32
CA ALA A 102 13.04 -3.90 0.25
C ALA A 102 13.58 -4.27 1.64
N VAL A 103 13.42 -3.43 2.67
CA VAL A 103 13.76 -3.79 4.06
C VAL A 103 12.96 -5.00 4.54
N PHE A 104 11.65 -5.04 4.30
CA PHE A 104 10.83 -6.18 4.72
C PHE A 104 11.10 -7.44 3.88
N LEU A 105 11.29 -7.30 2.57
CA LEU A 105 11.71 -8.39 1.68
C LEU A 105 13.07 -8.96 2.09
N GLY A 106 14.03 -8.08 2.37
CA GLY A 106 15.36 -8.43 2.87
C GLY A 106 15.28 -9.18 4.19
N ALA A 107 14.50 -8.68 5.15
CA ALA A 107 14.31 -9.35 6.43
C ALA A 107 13.72 -10.76 6.29
N TYR A 108 12.71 -10.93 5.43
CA TYR A 108 12.11 -12.25 5.16
C TYR A 108 13.05 -13.18 4.41
N SER A 109 13.84 -12.66 3.46
CA SER A 109 14.81 -13.44 2.67
C SER A 109 15.91 -14.11 3.50
N ARG A 110 16.06 -13.77 4.79
CA ARG A 110 16.93 -14.52 5.72
C ARG A 110 16.47 -15.96 5.94
N LYS A 111 15.16 -16.20 5.84
CA LYS A 111 14.56 -17.53 6.00
C LYS A 111 14.73 -18.39 4.75
N VAL A 112 15.11 -17.76 3.63
CA VAL A 112 15.34 -18.41 2.35
C VAL A 112 16.85 -18.54 2.12
N LYS A 113 17.31 -19.73 1.74
CA LYS A 113 18.70 -19.91 1.30
C LYS A 113 18.87 -19.23 -0.06
N LEU A 114 19.43 -18.03 -0.07
CA LEU A 114 19.80 -17.37 -1.31
C LEU A 114 20.99 -18.08 -1.97
N PRO A 115 21.06 -18.10 -3.31
CA PRO A 115 22.23 -18.61 -4.04
C PRO A 115 23.50 -17.90 -3.57
N GLN A 116 24.53 -18.67 -3.23
CA GLN A 116 25.80 -18.12 -2.76
C GLN A 116 26.81 -18.09 -3.91
N PHE A 117 27.52 -16.98 -4.06
CA PHE A 117 28.65 -16.89 -4.99
C PHE A 117 29.82 -17.77 -4.57
N ARG A 118 30.01 -17.97 -3.26
CA ARG A 118 31.09 -18.77 -2.70
C ARG A 118 30.77 -20.26 -2.86
N GLY A 119 31.66 -21.00 -3.50
CA GLY A 119 31.50 -22.44 -3.76
C GLY A 119 30.66 -22.81 -5.00
N ALA A 120 30.06 -21.84 -5.68
CA ALA A 120 29.33 -22.07 -6.93
C ALA A 120 30.28 -22.24 -8.14
N SER A 121 29.88 -23.07 -9.11
CA SER A 121 30.61 -23.22 -10.38
C SER A 121 30.54 -21.93 -11.20
N TRP A 122 31.46 -21.74 -12.17
CA TRP A 122 31.50 -20.53 -13.01
C TRP A 122 30.16 -20.25 -13.71
N LYS A 123 29.51 -21.29 -14.26
CA LYS A 123 28.18 -21.18 -14.90
C LYS A 123 27.11 -20.71 -13.90
N GLN A 124 27.14 -21.23 -12.67
CA GLN A 124 26.19 -20.81 -11.63
C GLN A 124 26.45 -19.37 -11.18
N LYS A 125 27.71 -18.96 -11.03
CA LYS A 125 28.06 -17.56 -10.70
C LYS A 125 27.54 -16.58 -11.74
N ILE A 126 27.71 -16.91 -13.03
CA ILE A 126 27.14 -16.11 -14.13
C ILE A 126 25.62 -16.07 -14.03
N GLY A 127 24.95 -17.19 -13.78
CA GLY A 127 23.50 -17.23 -13.62
C GLY A 127 23.01 -16.35 -12.45
N ILE A 128 23.66 -16.42 -11.29
CA ILE A 128 23.34 -15.58 -10.13
C ILE A 128 23.55 -14.10 -10.46
N ALA A 129 24.69 -13.75 -11.07
CA ALA A 129 24.99 -12.38 -11.47
C ALA A 129 23.97 -11.86 -12.49
N ALA A 130 23.60 -12.66 -13.50
CA ALA A 130 22.63 -12.29 -14.52
C ALA A 130 21.26 -11.99 -13.92
N VAL A 131 20.79 -12.81 -12.97
CA VAL A 131 19.51 -12.56 -12.27
C VAL A 131 19.57 -11.26 -11.47
N TRP A 132 20.65 -11.02 -10.72
CA TRP A 132 20.80 -9.77 -9.97
C TRP A 132 20.88 -8.55 -10.88
N VAL A 133 21.67 -8.62 -11.96
CA VAL A 133 21.76 -7.54 -12.95
C VAL A 133 20.40 -7.28 -13.58
N ALA A 134 19.63 -8.32 -13.93
CA ALA A 134 18.28 -8.16 -14.48
C ALA A 134 17.33 -7.48 -13.47
N VAL A 135 17.35 -7.88 -12.21
CA VAL A 135 16.54 -7.24 -11.16
C VAL A 135 16.94 -5.78 -10.97
N LEU A 136 18.24 -5.48 -10.87
CA LEU A 136 18.73 -4.11 -10.71
C LEU A 136 18.44 -3.26 -11.94
N ALA A 137 18.51 -3.85 -13.14
CA ALA A 137 18.13 -3.17 -14.38
C ALA A 137 16.64 -2.82 -14.37
N VAL A 138 15.75 -3.75 -14.03
CA VAL A 138 14.31 -3.48 -13.93
C VAL A 138 14.01 -2.39 -12.89
N VAL A 139 14.66 -2.45 -11.73
CA VAL A 139 14.53 -1.43 -10.68
C VAL A 139 15.06 -0.07 -11.15
N GLY A 140 16.23 -0.01 -11.77
CA GLY A 140 16.79 1.23 -12.29
C GLY A 140 15.97 1.82 -13.43
N LEU A 141 15.44 0.98 -14.31
CA LEU A 141 14.58 1.38 -15.42
C LEU A 141 13.24 1.97 -14.97
N SER A 142 12.85 1.77 -13.70
CA SER A 142 11.66 2.42 -13.13
C SER A 142 11.77 3.94 -13.00
N ASP A 143 12.98 4.50 -13.10
CA ASP A 143 13.22 5.93 -12.96
C ASP A 143 14.29 6.47 -13.89
N VAL A 144 14.06 6.38 -15.20
CA VAL A 144 15.01 6.83 -16.24
C VAL A 144 14.90 8.32 -16.60
N HIS A 145 13.97 9.05 -15.98
CA HIS A 145 13.64 10.43 -16.36
C HIS A 145 14.69 11.45 -15.89
N THR A 146 15.47 11.10 -14.87
CA THR A 146 16.65 11.85 -14.46
C THR A 146 17.88 10.94 -14.51
N TRP A 147 19.08 11.52 -14.68
CA TRP A 147 20.31 10.72 -14.71
C TRP A 147 20.59 10.01 -13.37
N TRP A 148 20.13 10.59 -12.26
CA TRP A 148 20.32 10.05 -10.91
C TRP A 148 19.18 9.11 -10.47
N GLY A 149 18.01 9.17 -11.11
CA GLY A 149 16.83 8.35 -10.79
C GLY A 149 17.12 6.85 -10.73
N PRO A 150 17.80 6.24 -11.73
CA PRO A 150 18.09 4.81 -11.71
C PRO A 150 19.01 4.45 -10.56
N ILE A 151 20.01 5.31 -10.29
CA ILE A 151 20.99 5.12 -9.20
C ILE A 151 20.27 5.21 -7.84
N LEU A 152 19.35 6.16 -7.67
CA LEU A 152 18.57 6.30 -6.44
C LEU A 152 17.68 5.07 -6.19
N GLN A 153 16.95 4.59 -7.20
CA GLN A 153 16.07 3.42 -7.04
C GLN A 153 16.87 2.14 -6.77
N ILE A 154 17.97 1.93 -7.50
CA ILE A 154 18.88 0.80 -7.26
C ILE A 154 19.46 0.89 -5.86
N GLY A 155 19.94 2.08 -5.46
CA GLY A 155 20.49 2.34 -4.14
C GLY A 155 19.48 2.06 -3.03
N ALA A 156 18.25 2.56 -3.17
CA ALA A 156 17.14 2.32 -2.24
C ALA A 156 16.80 0.82 -2.13
N PHE A 157 16.72 0.12 -3.26
CA PHE A 157 16.44 -1.32 -3.26
C PHE A 157 17.55 -2.13 -2.61
N VAL A 158 18.81 -1.93 -3.03
CA VAL A 158 19.97 -2.69 -2.51
C VAL A 158 20.19 -2.40 -1.03
N SER A 159 20.23 -1.13 -0.64
CA SER A 159 20.39 -0.75 0.77
C SER A 159 19.25 -1.27 1.63
N GLY A 160 18.00 -1.22 1.14
CA GLY A 160 16.84 -1.79 1.81
C GLY A 160 16.99 -3.29 2.04
N ILE A 161 17.33 -4.08 1.01
CA ILE A 161 17.56 -5.52 1.14
C ILE A 161 18.67 -5.81 2.17
N LEU A 162 19.80 -5.09 2.09
CA LEU A 162 20.93 -5.28 2.99
C LEU A 162 20.55 -4.97 4.45
N ILE A 163 19.96 -3.80 4.70
CA ILE A 163 19.50 -3.39 6.04
C ILE A 163 18.48 -4.38 6.56
N GLY A 164 17.48 -4.75 5.76
CA GLY A 164 16.46 -5.73 6.10
C GLY A 164 17.04 -7.07 6.55
N ARG A 165 18.04 -7.58 5.82
CA ARG A 165 18.73 -8.82 6.19
C ARG A 165 19.46 -8.70 7.53
N VAL A 166 19.86 -7.50 7.96
CA VAL A 166 20.47 -7.27 9.27
C VAL A 166 19.42 -7.11 10.37
N THR A 167 18.35 -6.34 10.13
CA THR A 167 17.47 -5.79 11.18
C THR A 167 16.37 -6.70 11.75
N ARG A 168 16.23 -7.96 11.28
CA ARG A 168 15.21 -8.92 11.78
C ARG A 168 13.80 -8.33 11.86
N CYS A 169 13.44 -7.47 10.91
CA CYS A 169 12.12 -6.85 10.82
C CYS A 169 11.01 -7.82 10.39
N ASP A 170 11.29 -9.12 10.24
CA ASP A 170 10.33 -10.15 9.81
C ASP A 170 9.20 -10.38 10.82
N LYS A 171 9.39 -9.96 12.08
CA LYS A 171 8.33 -9.96 13.10
C LYS A 171 7.29 -8.85 12.90
N PHE A 172 7.62 -7.82 12.10
CA PHE A 172 6.81 -6.63 11.90
C PHE A 172 6.19 -6.57 10.51
N LEU A 173 6.15 -7.69 9.78
CA LEU A 173 5.71 -7.73 8.37
C LEU A 173 4.34 -7.08 8.14
N VAL A 174 3.36 -7.31 9.01
CA VAL A 174 2.04 -6.69 8.83
C VAL A 174 2.10 -5.17 9.00
N MET A 175 2.85 -4.67 9.99
CA MET A 175 3.07 -3.22 10.13
C MET A 175 3.84 -2.66 8.94
N GLY A 176 4.80 -3.44 8.42
CA GLY A 176 5.51 -3.14 7.18
C GLY A 176 4.60 -3.03 5.98
N THR A 177 3.66 -3.96 5.81
CA THR A 177 2.65 -3.91 4.75
C THR A 177 1.81 -2.63 4.90
N THR A 178 1.39 -2.30 6.12
CA THR A 178 0.62 -1.07 6.37
C THR A 178 1.41 0.20 6.04
N LEU A 179 2.72 0.24 6.34
CA LEU A 179 3.60 1.35 5.96
C LEU A 179 3.78 1.46 4.43
N VAL A 180 4.05 0.34 3.76
CA VAL A 180 4.21 0.30 2.30
C VAL A 180 2.91 0.71 1.62
N PHE A 181 1.75 0.25 2.11
CA PHE A 181 0.45 0.60 1.55
C PHE A 181 0.11 2.06 1.80
N GLY A 182 0.40 2.58 3.00
CA GLY A 182 0.26 3.99 3.31
C GLY A 182 1.09 4.85 2.37
N GLY A 183 2.39 4.57 2.25
CA GLY A 183 3.28 5.28 1.33
C GLY A 183 2.81 5.19 -0.13
N THR A 184 2.42 4.01 -0.59
CA THR A 184 1.93 3.81 -1.97
C THR A 184 0.62 4.55 -2.21
N THR A 185 -0.32 4.51 -1.26
CA THR A 185 -1.60 5.25 -1.36
C THR A 185 -1.36 6.76 -1.41
N THR A 186 -0.43 7.28 -0.58
CA THR A 186 -0.02 8.68 -0.64
C THR A 186 0.64 9.02 -1.98
N ALA A 187 1.51 8.14 -2.51
CA ALA A 187 2.16 8.36 -3.79
C ALA A 187 1.18 8.36 -4.98
N ILE A 188 0.14 7.50 -4.93
CA ILE A 188 -0.97 7.52 -5.90
C ILE A 188 -1.64 8.88 -5.87
N LEU A 189 -1.97 9.38 -4.68
CA LEU A 189 -2.60 10.69 -4.56
C LEU A 189 -1.74 11.82 -5.10
N MET A 190 -0.41 11.72 -5.02
CA MET A 190 0.56 12.68 -5.58
C MET A 190 0.62 12.75 -7.12
N GLN A 191 -0.07 11.87 -7.87
CA GLN A 191 0.01 11.86 -9.35
C GLN A 191 -0.76 13.04 -9.99
N PRO A 192 -0.31 13.59 -11.13
CA PRO A 192 -0.96 14.75 -11.77
C PRO A 192 -2.32 14.37 -12.34
N GLU A 193 -2.55 13.11 -12.67
CA GLU A 193 -3.86 12.60 -13.08
C GLU A 193 -4.91 12.82 -11.98
N PHE A 194 -4.48 12.99 -10.73
CA PHE A 194 -5.32 13.37 -9.59
C PHE A 194 -5.13 14.84 -9.14
N PHE A 195 -4.20 15.59 -9.75
CA PHE A 195 -3.81 16.96 -9.32
C PHE A 195 -3.87 18.06 -10.39
N ARG A 196 -3.63 17.78 -11.67
CA ARG A 196 -3.65 18.74 -12.81
C ARG A 196 -5.06 19.24 -13.16
N PHE A 197 -5.98 18.96 -12.27
CA PHE A 197 -7.38 18.76 -12.56
C PHE A 197 -8.25 19.35 -11.46
N GLY A 198 -7.71 20.31 -10.70
CA GLY A 198 -8.47 21.17 -9.79
C GLY A 198 -9.61 21.97 -10.43
N GLN A 199 -9.98 21.67 -11.69
CA GLN A 199 -11.29 21.98 -12.25
C GLN A 199 -12.01 20.81 -12.98
N LEU A 200 -11.39 19.67 -13.33
CA LEU A 200 -12.06 18.57 -14.08
C LEU A 200 -11.57 17.12 -13.86
N GLY A 201 -10.61 16.82 -12.98
CA GLY A 201 -10.17 15.43 -12.73
C GLY A 201 -10.68 14.93 -11.41
N ALA A 202 -11.99 14.75 -11.39
CA ALA A 202 -12.64 14.09 -10.30
C ALA A 202 -12.05 12.68 -10.15
N LEU A 203 -11.35 12.42 -9.04
CA LEU A 203 -11.45 11.11 -8.40
C LEU A 203 -12.96 10.86 -8.27
N GLY A 204 -13.51 10.03 -9.17
CA GLY A 204 -14.92 9.73 -9.14
C GLY A 204 -15.31 9.35 -7.70
N PRO A 205 -16.52 9.68 -7.22
CA PRO A 205 -16.89 9.48 -5.81
C PRO A 205 -16.56 8.09 -5.25
N VAL A 206 -16.54 7.08 -6.11
CA VAL A 206 -16.11 5.71 -5.84
C VAL A 206 -14.62 5.61 -5.46
N HIS A 207 -13.71 6.21 -6.22
CA HIS A 207 -12.26 6.19 -5.96
C HIS A 207 -11.93 6.96 -4.67
N LEU A 208 -12.56 8.13 -4.50
CA LEU A 208 -12.44 8.92 -3.27
C LEU A 208 -12.93 8.14 -2.04
N GLY A 209 -14.10 7.53 -2.14
CA GLY A 209 -14.66 6.69 -1.09
C GLY A 209 -13.74 5.50 -0.78
N ALA A 210 -13.21 4.83 -1.80
CA ALA A 210 -12.28 3.73 -1.62
C ALA A 210 -10.99 4.18 -0.90
N LEU A 211 -10.42 5.34 -1.28
CA LEU A 211 -9.20 5.88 -0.65
C LEU A 211 -9.41 6.18 0.83
N ILE A 212 -10.54 6.80 1.17
CA ILE A 212 -10.95 7.05 2.56
C ILE A 212 -11.07 5.73 3.33
N LEU A 213 -11.67 4.71 2.72
CA LEU A 213 -11.83 3.39 3.34
C LEU A 213 -10.49 2.66 3.53
N VAL A 214 -9.56 2.72 2.56
CA VAL A 214 -8.20 2.18 2.74
C VAL A 214 -7.49 2.93 3.87
N ALA A 215 -7.57 4.26 3.89
CA ALA A 215 -6.96 5.08 4.93
C ALA A 215 -7.51 4.72 6.33
N ALA A 216 -8.83 4.57 6.45
CA ALA A 216 -9.47 4.13 7.68
C ALA A 216 -9.02 2.72 8.09
N ALA A 217 -8.86 1.79 7.14
CA ALA A 217 -8.37 0.45 7.41
C ALA A 217 -6.88 0.41 7.81
N ILE A 218 -6.04 1.25 7.20
CA ILE A 218 -4.63 1.47 7.59
C ILE A 218 -4.58 1.99 9.03
N ALA A 219 -5.29 3.09 9.30
CA ALA A 219 -5.38 3.70 10.62
C ALA A 219 -5.86 2.70 11.67
N GLY A 220 -6.90 1.94 11.34
CA GLY A 220 -7.41 0.89 12.20
C GLY A 220 -6.41 -0.22 12.49
N THR A 221 -5.68 -0.67 11.46
CA THR A 221 -4.64 -1.69 11.60
C THR A 221 -3.50 -1.21 12.49
N VAL A 222 -3.02 0.03 12.31
CA VAL A 222 -1.95 0.60 13.14
C VAL A 222 -2.41 0.72 14.59
N ALA A 223 -3.56 1.35 14.82
CA ALA A 223 -4.03 1.63 16.16
C ALA A 223 -4.28 0.34 16.95
N LEU A 224 -4.94 -0.66 16.34
CA LEU A 224 -5.19 -1.95 16.99
C LEU A 224 -3.92 -2.72 17.38
N ARG A 225 -2.79 -2.47 16.71
CA ARG A 225 -1.50 -3.14 16.98
C ARG A 225 -0.62 -2.39 17.96
N VAL A 226 -0.69 -1.06 17.94
CA VAL A 226 0.24 -0.19 18.68
C VAL A 226 -0.40 0.35 19.96
N VAL A 227 -1.70 0.61 19.95
CA VAL A 227 -2.41 1.26 21.05
C VAL A 227 -3.00 0.22 22.00
N ARG A 228 -2.65 0.33 23.29
CA ARG A 228 -3.24 -0.54 24.33
C ARG A 228 -4.59 0.02 24.78
N PRO A 229 -5.64 -0.81 24.89
CA PRO A 229 -6.92 -0.38 25.46
C PRO A 229 -6.74 -0.04 26.94
N ARG A 230 -7.07 1.21 27.31
CA ARG A 230 -6.98 1.78 28.66
C ARG A 230 -7.91 2.99 28.87
N GLY A 231 -8.82 2.90 29.85
CA GLY A 231 -9.71 4.00 30.25
C GLY A 231 -9.06 5.17 31.02
N ILE A 232 -7.89 5.65 30.59
CA ILE A 232 -7.09 6.66 31.32
C ILE A 232 -7.73 8.06 31.29
N ILE A 233 -8.36 8.42 30.17
CA ILE A 233 -8.90 9.77 29.96
C ILE A 233 -10.26 9.88 30.65
N ARG A 234 -10.48 10.95 31.45
CA ARG A 234 -11.79 11.29 32.01
C ARG A 234 -12.85 11.29 30.90
N ASN A 235 -14.00 10.65 31.14
CA ASN A 235 -15.03 10.47 30.11
C ASN A 235 -15.44 11.79 29.43
N SER A 236 -15.53 12.88 30.20
CA SER A 236 -15.83 14.22 29.67
C SER A 236 -14.76 14.76 28.70
N ALA A 237 -13.47 14.52 28.97
CA ALA A 237 -12.37 14.93 28.09
C ALA A 237 -12.26 14.03 26.85
N TYR A 238 -12.53 12.72 27.01
CA TYR A 238 -12.61 11.78 25.89
C TYR A 238 -13.72 12.18 24.91
N ILE A 239 -14.93 12.46 25.40
CA ILE A 239 -16.05 12.89 24.56
C ILE A 239 -15.68 14.16 23.78
N LYS A 240 -15.07 15.15 24.44
CA LYS A 240 -14.62 16.40 23.78
C LYS A 240 -13.57 16.15 22.70
N LEU A 241 -12.53 15.37 23.00
CA LEU A 241 -11.47 15.04 22.03
C LEU A 241 -11.99 14.21 20.86
N LYS A 242 -12.90 13.26 21.11
CA LYS A 242 -13.54 12.46 20.06
C LYS A 242 -14.39 13.33 19.14
N TRP A 243 -15.16 14.27 19.70
CA TRP A 243 -15.93 15.23 18.91
C TRP A 243 -15.05 16.19 18.11
N LEU A 244 -13.99 16.73 18.72
CA LEU A 244 -13.02 17.56 18.01
C LEU A 244 -12.41 16.80 16.83
N ALA A 245 -11.98 15.55 17.04
CA ALA A 245 -11.40 14.74 15.98
C ALA A 245 -12.41 14.43 14.86
N ARG A 246 -13.69 14.20 15.20
CA ARG A 246 -14.77 14.03 14.21
C ARG A 246 -14.99 15.30 13.38
N ILE A 247 -15.09 16.47 14.03
CA ILE A 247 -15.28 17.76 13.34
C ILE A 247 -14.08 18.03 12.41
N MET A 248 -12.86 17.85 12.91
CA MET A 248 -11.66 18.01 12.10
C MET A 248 -11.59 17.00 10.95
N SER A 249 -12.01 15.76 11.16
CA SER A 249 -12.08 14.76 10.08
C SER A 249 -13.09 15.17 9.01
N VAL A 250 -14.28 15.62 9.39
CA VAL A 250 -15.30 16.13 8.44
C VAL A 250 -14.78 17.35 7.69
N LEU A 251 -14.10 18.27 8.36
CA LEU A 251 -13.48 19.43 7.73
C LEU A 251 -12.38 19.01 6.74
N CYS A 252 -11.50 18.07 7.11
CA CYS A 252 -10.50 17.54 6.20
C CYS A 252 -11.12 16.80 5.01
N VAL A 253 -12.22 16.06 5.21
CA VAL A 253 -12.97 15.43 4.11
C VAL A 253 -13.53 16.51 3.17
N ALA A 254 -14.21 17.53 3.70
CA ALA A 254 -14.77 18.61 2.90
C ALA A 254 -13.68 19.37 2.14
N LEU A 255 -12.59 19.74 2.82
CA LEU A 255 -11.43 20.37 2.20
C LEU A 255 -10.80 19.46 1.15
N PHE A 256 -10.72 18.16 1.37
CA PHE A 256 -10.17 17.23 0.40
C PHE A 256 -11.08 17.10 -0.82
N VAL A 257 -12.39 17.03 -0.63
CA VAL A 257 -13.38 17.06 -1.74
C VAL A 257 -13.26 18.36 -2.54
N LEU A 258 -13.00 19.49 -1.88
CA LEU A 258 -12.93 20.81 -2.54
C LEU A 258 -11.58 21.09 -3.19
N THR A 259 -10.48 20.54 -2.67
CA THR A 259 -9.12 20.92 -3.06
C THR A 259 -8.31 19.78 -3.66
N GLU A 260 -8.74 18.54 -3.46
CA GLU A 260 -8.03 17.31 -3.84
C GLU A 260 -6.56 17.28 -3.36
N SER A 261 -6.25 18.05 -2.31
CA SER A 261 -4.88 18.25 -1.83
C SER A 261 -4.35 17.07 -1.01
N VAL A 262 -3.15 16.59 -1.34
CA VAL A 262 -2.41 15.56 -0.58
C VAL A 262 -2.17 15.98 0.85
N VAL A 263 -1.87 17.25 1.11
CA VAL A 263 -1.64 17.73 2.48
C VAL A 263 -2.93 17.60 3.29
N VAL A 264 -4.07 17.94 2.68
CA VAL A 264 -5.38 17.78 3.31
C VAL A 264 -5.73 16.32 3.50
N PHE A 265 -5.42 15.45 2.53
CA PHE A 265 -5.59 14.00 2.66
C PHE A 265 -4.72 13.41 3.79
N LEU A 266 -3.46 13.80 3.90
CA LEU A 266 -2.59 13.37 4.99
C LEU A 266 -3.12 13.87 6.34
N GLY A 267 -3.61 15.12 6.41
CA GLY A 267 -4.34 15.64 7.56
C GLY A 267 -5.56 14.79 7.89
N MET A 268 -6.36 14.41 6.89
CA MET A 268 -7.51 13.53 7.04
C MET A 268 -7.12 12.15 7.58
N MET A 269 -6.05 11.54 7.04
CA MET A 269 -5.52 10.26 7.53
C MET A 269 -5.11 10.34 9.00
N LEU A 270 -4.37 11.39 9.37
CA LEU A 270 -3.95 11.64 10.74
C LEU A 270 -5.16 11.81 11.66
N MET A 271 -6.19 12.51 11.19
CA MET A 271 -7.41 12.71 11.99
C MET A 271 -8.23 11.44 12.15
N PHE A 272 -8.40 10.64 11.10
CA PHE A 272 -9.03 9.32 11.21
C PHE A 272 -8.25 8.40 12.14
N PHE A 273 -6.92 8.40 12.05
CA PHE A 273 -6.07 7.64 12.96
C PHE A 273 -6.20 8.11 14.40
N ALA A 274 -6.12 9.41 14.66
CA ALA A 274 -6.28 9.96 16.01
C ALA A 274 -7.66 9.64 16.59
N TRP A 275 -8.72 9.81 15.80
CA TRP A 275 -10.08 9.48 16.20
C TRP A 275 -10.26 8.00 16.54
N PHE A 276 -9.76 7.12 15.67
CA PHE A 276 -9.82 5.67 15.88
C PHE A 276 -8.97 5.25 17.08
N ALA A 277 -7.73 5.75 17.17
CA ALA A 277 -6.82 5.47 18.28
C ALA A 277 -7.42 5.89 19.61
N LEU A 278 -8.05 7.06 19.72
CA LEU A 278 -8.77 7.50 20.92
C LEU A 278 -9.90 6.53 21.30
N SER A 279 -10.62 6.00 20.32
CA SER A 279 -11.69 5.01 20.54
C SER A 279 -11.13 3.69 21.06
N VAL A 280 -9.99 3.24 20.52
CA VAL A 280 -9.26 2.06 20.99
C VAL A 280 -8.68 2.28 22.39
N VAL A 281 -8.05 3.44 22.65
CA VAL A 281 -7.55 3.80 23.99
C VAL A 281 -8.68 3.70 24.98
N HIS A 282 -9.84 4.32 24.73
CA HIS A 282 -10.92 4.34 25.73
C HIS A 282 -11.71 3.02 25.85
N ALA A 283 -11.42 2.02 25.00
CA ALA A 283 -12.09 0.73 25.05
C ALA A 283 -11.66 -0.08 26.30
N LYS A 284 -12.61 -0.83 26.88
CA LYS A 284 -12.33 -1.76 27.99
C LYS A 284 -11.61 -3.02 27.50
N THR A 285 -12.04 -3.55 26.36
CA THR A 285 -11.49 -4.75 25.72
C THR A 285 -11.63 -4.64 24.21
N ILE A 286 -10.67 -5.23 23.48
CA ILE A 286 -10.70 -5.34 22.01
C ILE A 286 -10.86 -6.83 21.68
N PRO A 287 -11.81 -7.21 20.81
CA PRO A 287 -11.94 -8.62 20.42
C PRO A 287 -10.70 -9.12 19.67
N ALA A 288 -10.30 -10.38 19.93
CA ALA A 288 -9.00 -10.94 19.56
C ALA A 288 -8.67 -10.94 18.05
N ASP A 289 -9.69 -10.99 17.18
CA ASP A 289 -9.52 -11.10 15.72
C ASP A 289 -9.76 -9.80 14.94
N VAL A 290 -10.17 -8.71 15.61
CA VAL A 290 -10.52 -7.46 14.92
C VAL A 290 -9.33 -6.92 14.14
N CYS A 291 -8.14 -6.96 14.71
CA CYS A 291 -6.93 -6.48 14.04
C CYS A 291 -6.66 -7.25 12.74
N ALA A 292 -6.84 -8.57 12.75
CA ALA A 292 -6.66 -9.40 11.57
C ALA A 292 -7.72 -9.11 10.49
N ARG A 293 -8.97 -8.92 10.89
CA ARG A 293 -10.07 -8.55 9.98
C ARG A 293 -9.86 -7.19 9.33
N VAL A 294 -9.44 -6.19 10.10
CA VAL A 294 -9.15 -4.84 9.57
C VAL A 294 -7.97 -4.89 8.59
N PHE A 295 -6.95 -5.71 8.86
CA PHE A 295 -5.85 -5.93 7.93
C PHE A 295 -6.30 -6.62 6.62
N SER A 296 -7.17 -7.63 6.69
CA SER A 296 -7.79 -8.23 5.49
C SER A 296 -8.55 -7.20 4.65
N ILE A 297 -9.36 -6.35 5.29
CA ILE A 297 -10.12 -5.29 4.60
C ILE A 297 -9.15 -4.31 3.93
N MET A 298 -8.09 -3.90 4.63
CA MET A 298 -7.04 -3.04 4.07
C MET A 298 -6.43 -3.64 2.79
N LEU A 299 -6.14 -4.95 2.78
CA LEU A 299 -5.62 -5.65 1.60
C LEU A 299 -6.60 -5.66 0.43
N VAL A 300 -7.88 -5.97 0.70
CA VAL A 300 -8.94 -5.95 -0.33
C VAL A 300 -9.09 -4.56 -0.93
N MET A 301 -9.25 -3.55 -0.10
CA MET A 301 -9.48 -2.18 -0.55
C MET A 301 -8.28 -1.63 -1.30
N PHE A 302 -7.05 -1.89 -0.83
CA PHE A 302 -5.83 -1.51 -1.54
C PHE A 302 -5.75 -2.21 -2.90
N GLY A 303 -6.01 -3.52 -2.96
CA GLY A 303 -6.01 -4.27 -4.21
C GLY A 303 -7.04 -3.76 -5.23
N VAL A 304 -8.21 -3.32 -4.77
CA VAL A 304 -9.22 -2.70 -5.64
C VAL A 304 -8.74 -1.35 -6.19
N ILE A 305 -8.22 -0.46 -5.33
CA ILE A 305 -7.79 0.89 -5.74
C ILE A 305 -6.59 0.84 -6.69
N THR A 306 -5.64 -0.04 -6.38
CA THR A 306 -4.40 -0.18 -7.17
C THR A 306 -4.56 -1.09 -8.38
N VAL A 307 -5.75 -1.66 -8.60
CA VAL A 307 -6.01 -2.66 -9.65
C VAL A 307 -5.04 -3.84 -9.54
N MET A 308 -4.77 -4.24 -8.31
CA MET A 308 -3.95 -5.40 -7.97
C MET A 308 -4.86 -6.51 -7.43
N PRO A 309 -5.60 -7.21 -8.30
CA PRO A 309 -6.54 -8.25 -7.87
C PRO A 309 -5.85 -9.34 -7.05
N ALA A 310 -4.57 -9.65 -7.33
CA ALA A 310 -3.80 -10.58 -6.52
C ALA A 310 -3.68 -10.15 -5.05
N VAL A 311 -3.47 -8.85 -4.77
CA VAL A 311 -3.40 -8.32 -3.38
C VAL A 311 -4.78 -8.36 -2.74
N GLY A 312 -5.84 -8.03 -3.49
CA GLY A 312 -7.21 -8.14 -2.99
C GLY A 312 -7.58 -9.59 -2.64
N SER A 313 -7.21 -10.54 -3.50
CA SER A 313 -7.37 -11.97 -3.27
C SER A 313 -6.60 -12.46 -2.04
N LEU A 314 -5.40 -11.95 -1.77
CA LEU A 314 -4.67 -12.25 -0.53
C LEU A 314 -5.43 -11.76 0.71
N GLY A 315 -6.10 -10.61 0.63
CA GLY A 315 -6.98 -10.12 1.69
C GLY A 315 -8.18 -11.03 1.97
N ILE A 316 -8.82 -11.52 0.89
CA ILE A 316 -9.92 -12.49 0.96
C ILE A 316 -9.45 -13.83 1.53
N LEU A 317 -8.32 -14.36 1.06
CA LEU A 317 -7.71 -15.58 1.60
C LEU A 317 -7.42 -15.45 3.09
N TYR A 318 -6.87 -14.31 3.50
CA TYR A 318 -6.61 -14.06 4.91
C TYR A 318 -7.92 -14.02 5.70
N TRP A 319 -8.96 -13.35 5.18
CA TRP A 319 -10.27 -13.26 5.82
C TRP A 319 -10.90 -14.63 6.09
N ILE A 320 -10.90 -15.52 5.10
CA ILE A 320 -11.48 -16.87 5.20
C ILE A 320 -10.76 -17.71 6.26
N SER A 321 -9.47 -17.49 6.46
CA SER A 321 -8.68 -18.21 7.46
C SER A 321 -9.02 -17.81 8.91
N LEU A 322 -9.68 -16.67 9.10
CA LEU A 322 -10.04 -16.16 10.41
C LEU A 322 -11.28 -16.89 10.96
N PRO A 323 -11.42 -17.02 12.29
CA PRO A 323 -12.61 -17.60 12.90
C PRO A 323 -13.89 -16.89 12.41
N GLN A 324 -14.89 -17.63 11.95
CA GLN A 324 -16.17 -17.06 11.49
C GLN A 324 -17.11 -16.82 12.70
N THR A 325 -16.76 -15.86 13.54
CA THR A 325 -17.62 -15.37 14.64
C THR A 325 -18.55 -14.26 14.15
N ARG A 326 -19.60 -13.92 14.92
CA ARG A 326 -20.53 -12.81 14.61
C ARG A 326 -19.78 -11.49 14.42
N THR A 327 -19.44 -11.18 13.18
CA THR A 327 -18.65 -10.01 12.76
C THR A 327 -19.28 -8.71 13.23
N TRP A 328 -20.61 -8.70 13.34
CA TRP A 328 -21.36 -7.51 13.72
C TRP A 328 -21.17 -7.13 15.19
N GLU A 329 -21.11 -8.10 16.09
CA GLU A 329 -20.84 -7.86 17.51
C GLU A 329 -19.41 -7.34 17.73
N GLN A 330 -18.49 -7.73 16.85
CA GLN A 330 -17.08 -7.30 16.92
C GLN A 330 -16.86 -5.86 16.43
N ILE A 331 -17.69 -5.35 15.50
CA ILE A 331 -17.56 -3.98 14.97
C ILE A 331 -18.26 -2.95 15.86
N LYS A 332 -19.21 -3.35 16.73
CA LYS A 332 -19.84 -2.43 17.71
C LYS A 332 -18.83 -1.69 18.59
N PHE A 333 -17.63 -2.25 18.78
CA PHE A 333 -16.56 -1.58 19.53
C PHE A 333 -16.03 -0.30 18.83
N LEU A 334 -16.24 -0.14 17.52
CA LEU A 334 -15.78 1.00 16.71
C LEU A 334 -16.77 2.17 16.66
N LEU A 335 -18.03 1.95 17.03
CA LEU A 335 -19.10 2.95 16.99
C LEU A 335 -19.21 3.65 18.36
#